data_AF-A0A023D2E7-F1
#
_entry.id   AF-A0A023D2E7-F1
#
_cell.length_a   1.000
_cell.length_b   1.000
_cell.length_c   1.000
_cell.angle_alpha   90.00
_cell.angle_beta   90.00
_cell.angle_gamma   90.00
#
_symmetry.space_group_name_H-M   'P 1'
#
loop_
_entity.id
_entity.type
_entity.pdbx_description
1 polymer ?
#
loop_
_entity_poly.entity_id
_entity_poly.type
_entity_poly.pdbx_seq_one_letter_code
_entity_poly.pdbx_strand_id
1 'polypeptide(L)'
;MKKKEPTMNIQDVNRILATSSQDDWIVDDESGTFTYRHDLNLHIQRADYDSFREFNEDWATRHPNPNAVSVEYVVKYGAAPVKRDTLVSVDGHRATLPMPKSATDLSVGRDDVNFARIVDVGGRVDEYLARSHIVVV
;
A
#
# COMPACT_ATOMS: atom_id res chain seq x y z
N MET A 1 -26.63 14.27 28.74
CA MET A 1 -25.67 14.61 27.66
C MET A 1 -25.39 13.34 26.87
N LYS A 2 -25.76 13.27 25.58
CA LYS A 2 -25.33 12.16 24.73
C LYS A 2 -23.84 12.35 24.46
N LYS A 3 -23.00 11.38 24.82
CA LYS A 3 -21.61 11.34 24.37
C LYS A 3 -21.66 11.37 22.84
N LYS A 4 -21.01 12.35 22.22
CA LYS A 4 -20.83 12.38 20.77
C LYS A 4 -20.03 11.13 20.43
N GLU A 5 -20.60 10.20 19.67
CA GLU A 5 -19.85 9.05 19.22
C GLU A 5 -18.62 9.55 18.44
N PRO A 6 -17.43 8.99 18.69
CA PRO A 6 -16.25 9.38 17.95
C PRO A 6 -16.48 9.07 16.46
N THR A 7 -16.61 10.11 15.66
CA THR A 7 -16.71 10.00 14.20
C THR A 7 -15.31 9.86 13.62
N MET A 8 -15.05 8.82 12.82
CA MET A 8 -13.78 8.66 12.11
C MET A 8 -13.51 9.88 11.23
N ASN A 9 -12.30 10.43 11.33
CA ASN A 9 -11.81 11.52 10.48
C ASN A 9 -10.52 11.12 9.74
N ILE A 10 -10.01 12.00 8.89
CA ILE A 10 -8.82 11.69 8.08
C ILE A 10 -7.56 11.41 8.90
N GLN A 11 -7.41 12.02 10.08
CA GLN A 11 -6.26 11.77 10.97
C GLN A 11 -6.34 10.36 11.56
N ASP A 12 -7.54 9.89 11.87
CA ASP A 12 -7.76 8.51 12.32
C ASP A 12 -7.44 7.50 11.23
N VAL A 13 -7.90 7.75 10.00
CA VAL A 13 -7.59 6.90 8.83
C VAL A 13 -6.09 6.84 8.60
N ASN A 14 -5.41 7.99 8.52
CA ASN A 14 -3.96 8.04 8.31
C ASN A 14 -3.19 7.30 9.41
N ARG A 15 -3.61 7.45 10.68
CA ARG A 15 -3.02 6.73 11.80
C ARG A 15 -3.21 5.21 11.66
N ILE A 16 -4.40 4.75 11.27
CA ILE A 16 -4.67 3.32 11.04
C ILE A 16 -3.76 2.79 9.92
N LEU A 17 -3.69 3.48 8.79
CA LEU A 17 -2.83 3.07 7.66
C LEU A 17 -1.34 3.05 8.01
N ALA A 18 -0.90 3.95 8.89
CA ALA A 18 0.49 4.06 9.32
C ALA A 18 0.91 3.03 10.39
N THR A 19 -0.05 2.46 11.14
CA THR A 19 0.27 1.68 12.35
C THR A 19 -0.39 0.32 12.47
N SER A 20 -1.45 0.04 11.69
CA SER A 20 -2.10 -1.28 11.70
C SER A 20 -1.26 -2.31 10.96
N SER A 21 -1.43 -3.57 11.36
CA SER A 21 -0.84 -4.74 10.68
C SER A 21 -1.80 -5.30 9.65
N GLN A 22 -1.33 -6.12 8.69
CA GLN A 22 -2.21 -6.79 7.74
C GLN A 22 -3.25 -7.70 8.43
N ASP A 23 -2.94 -8.26 9.60
CA ASP A 23 -3.87 -9.09 10.39
C ASP A 23 -5.12 -8.32 10.84
N ASP A 24 -5.02 -6.99 10.96
CA ASP A 24 -6.14 -6.10 11.28
C ASP A 24 -7.09 -5.90 10.08
N TRP A 25 -6.79 -6.52 8.92
CA TRP A 25 -7.55 -6.41 7.68
C TRP A 25 -8.10 -7.78 7.24
N ILE A 26 -9.30 -7.76 6.69
CA ILE A 26 -9.88 -8.85 5.92
C ILE A 26 -9.36 -8.66 4.49
N VAL A 27 -8.59 -9.62 4.02
CA VAL A 27 -7.95 -9.58 2.70
C VAL A 27 -8.75 -10.44 1.73
N ASP A 28 -9.29 -9.80 0.70
CA ASP A 28 -9.81 -10.45 -0.51
C ASP A 28 -8.91 -10.08 -1.68
N ASP A 29 -7.84 -10.86 -1.86
CA ASP A 29 -6.85 -10.60 -2.90
C ASP A 29 -7.40 -10.80 -4.31
N GLU A 30 -8.42 -11.65 -4.48
CA GLU A 30 -9.05 -11.89 -5.78
C GLU A 30 -9.73 -10.62 -6.30
N SER A 31 -10.48 -9.91 -5.44
CA SER A 31 -11.10 -8.63 -5.78
C SER A 31 -10.18 -7.41 -5.52
N GLY A 32 -9.02 -7.61 -4.90
CA GLY A 32 -8.10 -6.54 -4.51
C GLY A 32 -8.66 -5.63 -3.41
N THR A 33 -9.55 -6.15 -2.57
CA THR A 33 -10.17 -5.40 -1.47
C THR A 33 -9.55 -5.78 -0.12
N PHE A 34 -9.24 -4.77 0.69
CA PHE A 34 -8.75 -4.92 2.05
C PHE A 34 -9.71 -4.16 2.97
N THR A 35 -10.42 -4.85 3.86
CA THR A 35 -11.40 -4.22 4.78
C THR A 35 -10.90 -4.23 6.21
N TYR A 36 -10.90 -3.08 6.88
CA TYR A 36 -10.41 -2.96 8.24
C TYR A 36 -11.38 -3.66 9.22
N ARG A 37 -10.89 -4.60 10.03
CA ARG A 37 -11.73 -5.45 10.90
C ARG A 37 -12.47 -4.68 11.98
N HIS A 38 -11.89 -3.57 12.44
CA HIS A 38 -12.47 -2.78 13.53
C HIS A 38 -13.47 -1.71 13.06
N ASP A 39 -13.52 -1.41 11.76
CA ASP A 39 -14.54 -0.57 11.14
C ASP A 39 -14.68 -0.91 9.65
N LEU A 40 -15.76 -1.62 9.30
CA LEU A 40 -16.00 -2.12 7.94
C LEU A 40 -16.25 -1.01 6.91
N ASN A 41 -16.45 0.24 7.35
CA ASN A 41 -16.50 1.36 6.41
C ASN A 41 -15.14 1.69 5.83
N LEU A 42 -14.05 1.43 6.55
CA LEU A 42 -12.69 1.66 6.07
C LEU A 42 -12.21 0.48 5.23
N HIS A 43 -11.94 0.74 3.96
CA HIS A 43 -11.37 -0.26 3.06
C HIS A 43 -10.40 0.35 2.05
N ILE A 44 -9.47 -0.47 1.58
CA ILE A 44 -8.52 -0.15 0.52
C ILE A 44 -8.92 -0.97 -0.71
N GLN A 45 -8.96 -0.32 -1.86
CA GLN A 45 -9.22 -0.97 -3.14
C GLN A 45 -7.98 -0.84 -4.03
N ARG A 46 -7.41 -1.97 -4.43
CA ARG A 46 -6.41 -2.05 -5.50
C ARG A 46 -7.10 -1.84 -6.84
N ALA A 47 -6.44 -1.13 -7.75
CA ALA A 47 -6.93 -1.00 -9.12
C ALA A 47 -6.92 -2.35 -9.85
N ASP A 48 -7.72 -2.47 -10.90
CA ASP A 48 -7.80 -3.70 -11.69
C ASP A 48 -6.47 -3.95 -12.42
N TYR A 49 -6.11 -5.23 -12.63
CA TYR A 49 -4.85 -5.61 -13.27
C TYR A 49 -4.64 -4.96 -14.65
N ASP A 50 -5.70 -4.79 -15.43
CA ASP A 50 -5.66 -4.16 -16.76
C ASP A 50 -5.28 -2.66 -16.71
N SER A 51 -5.37 -2.04 -15.53
CA SER A 51 -5.02 -0.62 -15.33
C SER A 51 -3.57 -0.41 -14.89
N PHE A 52 -2.84 -1.50 -14.61
CA PHE A 52 -1.44 -1.43 -14.21
C PHE A 52 -0.60 -0.85 -15.34
N ARG A 53 0.42 -0.08 -14.99
CA ARG A 53 1.31 0.56 -15.98
C ARG A 53 2.73 0.05 -15.76
N GLU A 54 3.43 -0.22 -16.85
CA GLU A 54 4.86 -0.57 -16.79
C GLU A 54 5.65 0.49 -16.01
N PHE A 55 6.57 0.00 -15.17
CA PHE A 55 7.42 0.84 -14.35
C PHE A 55 8.87 0.39 -14.51
N ASN A 56 9.72 1.29 -15.02
CA ASN A 56 11.04 0.93 -15.57
C ASN A 56 12.21 1.59 -14.82
N GLU A 57 12.04 1.99 -13.57
CA GLU A 57 13.16 2.50 -12.78
C GLU A 57 14.10 1.37 -12.33
N ASP A 58 15.39 1.69 -12.25
CA ASP A 58 16.45 0.72 -11.96
C ASP A 58 16.23 -0.06 -10.65
N TRP A 59 15.76 0.61 -9.60
CA TRP A 59 15.52 -0.03 -8.31
C TRP A 59 14.39 -1.06 -8.36
N ALA A 60 13.47 -0.94 -9.31
CA ALA A 60 12.29 -1.81 -9.47
C ALA A 60 12.53 -2.96 -10.45
N THR A 61 13.42 -2.79 -11.43
CA THR A 61 13.64 -3.74 -12.53
C THR A 61 14.91 -4.59 -12.37
N ARG A 62 15.78 -4.29 -11.41
CA ARG A 62 17.01 -5.06 -11.13
C ARG A 62 16.79 -6.29 -10.24
N HIS A 63 15.67 -6.96 -10.43
CA HIS A 63 15.37 -8.24 -9.78
C HIS A 63 15.48 -9.41 -10.78
N PRO A 64 15.49 -10.68 -10.33
CA PRO A 64 15.57 -11.83 -11.23
C PRO A 64 14.51 -11.83 -12.33
N ASN A 65 13.29 -11.37 -12.01
CA ASN A 65 12.31 -10.98 -13.01
C ASN A 65 12.30 -9.44 -13.12
N PRO A 66 12.59 -8.85 -14.29
CA PRO A 66 12.64 -7.41 -14.44
C PRO A 66 11.26 -6.75 -14.54
N ASN A 67 10.17 -7.52 -14.63
CA ASN A 67 8.83 -6.97 -14.78
C ASN A 67 8.41 -6.26 -13.49
N ALA A 68 8.23 -4.94 -13.60
CA ALA A 68 7.66 -4.10 -12.57
C ALA A 68 6.54 -3.22 -13.14
N VAL A 69 5.53 -2.95 -12.32
CA VAL A 69 4.37 -2.14 -12.69
C VAL A 69 3.95 -1.22 -11.54
N SER A 70 3.48 -0.02 -11.87
CA SER A 70 2.83 0.87 -10.90
C SER A 70 1.38 0.43 -10.71
N VAL A 71 0.94 0.40 -9.45
CA VAL A 71 -0.39 -0.03 -9.03
C VAL A 71 -1.01 1.07 -8.18
N GLU A 72 -2.21 1.51 -8.55
CA GLU A 72 -2.98 2.48 -7.77
C GLU A 72 -3.81 1.79 -6.69
N TYR A 73 -3.85 2.39 -5.51
CA TYR A 73 -4.68 1.99 -4.39
C TYR A 73 -5.56 3.18 -3.96
N VAL A 74 -6.84 2.92 -3.73
CA VAL A 74 -7.80 3.91 -3.26
C VAL A 74 -8.27 3.53 -1.86
N VAL A 75 -7.97 4.37 -0.89
CA VAL A 75 -8.53 4.26 0.46
C VAL A 75 -9.90 4.91 0.45
N LYS A 76 -10.89 4.19 0.97
CA LYS A 76 -12.28 4.62 1.04
C LYS A 76 -12.79 4.53 2.48
N TYR A 77 -13.66 5.47 2.83
CA TYR A 77 -14.48 5.40 4.03
C TYR A 77 -15.95 5.44 3.62
N GLY A 78 -16.66 4.32 3.78
CA GLY A 78 -17.93 4.08 3.10
C GLY A 78 -17.74 4.14 1.59
N ALA A 79 -18.62 4.82 0.87
CA ALA A 79 -18.50 4.97 -0.59
C ALA A 79 -17.48 6.04 -1.04
N ALA A 80 -16.96 6.86 -0.12
CA ALA A 80 -16.17 8.04 -0.47
C ALA A 80 -14.66 7.72 -0.52
N PRO A 81 -13.95 8.06 -1.61
CA PRO A 81 -12.49 8.01 -1.63
C PRO A 81 -11.92 9.11 -0.73
N VAL A 82 -10.98 8.75 0.14
CA VAL A 82 -10.36 9.66 1.11
C VAL A 82 -8.85 9.83 0.90
N LYS A 83 -8.19 8.84 0.31
CA LYS A 83 -6.76 8.88 -0.05
C LYS A 83 -6.52 8.02 -1.30
N ARG A 84 -5.51 8.37 -2.09
CA ARG A 84 -4.96 7.53 -3.17
C ARG A 84 -3.47 7.43 -2.97
N ASP A 85 -2.93 6.22 -3.14
CA ASP A 85 -1.50 5.95 -3.11
C ASP A 85 -1.12 5.10 -4.32
N THR A 86 0.07 5.34 -4.87
CA THR A 86 0.65 4.52 -5.93
C THR A 86 1.83 3.75 -5.36
N LEU A 87 1.79 2.42 -5.50
CA LEU A 87 2.89 1.54 -5.15
C LEU A 87 3.46 0.89 -6.42
N VAL A 88 4.58 0.19 -6.28
CA VAL A 88 5.21 -0.53 -7.39
C VAL A 88 5.26 -2.02 -7.08
N SER A 89 4.61 -2.82 -7.92
CA SER A 89 4.70 -4.27 -7.88
C SER A 89 5.96 -4.70 -8.64
N VAL A 90 6.86 -5.42 -7.98
CA VAL A 90 8.21 -5.73 -8.49
C VAL A 90 8.45 -7.24 -8.60
N ASP A 91 9.50 -7.61 -9.33
CA ASP A 91 9.98 -9.00 -9.48
C ASP A 91 8.88 -9.97 -9.96
N GLY A 92 8.04 -9.50 -10.90
CA GLY A 92 6.90 -10.26 -11.41
C GLY A 92 5.80 -10.48 -10.37
N HIS A 93 5.40 -9.42 -9.67
CA HIS A 93 4.37 -9.42 -8.62
C HIS A 93 4.73 -10.17 -7.33
N ARG A 94 6.02 -10.31 -7.02
CA ARG A 94 6.45 -10.98 -5.77
C ARG A 94 6.42 -10.09 -4.54
N ALA A 95 6.48 -8.78 -4.74
CA ALA A 95 6.37 -7.79 -3.67
C ALA A 95 5.75 -6.50 -4.22
N THR A 96 5.03 -5.77 -3.37
CA THR A 96 4.53 -4.43 -3.65
C THR A 96 5.21 -3.42 -2.73
N LEU A 97 5.96 -2.48 -3.30
CA LEU A 97 6.82 -1.55 -2.59
C LEU A 97 6.28 -0.10 -2.65
N PRO A 98 6.50 0.71 -1.59
CA PRO A 98 6.23 2.14 -1.65
C PRO A 98 7.12 2.83 -2.69
N MET A 99 6.57 3.84 -3.35
CA MET A 99 7.31 4.68 -4.29
C MET A 99 8.32 5.54 -3.52
N PRO A 100 9.62 5.47 -3.83
CA PRO A 100 10.60 6.38 -3.24
C PRO A 100 10.37 7.82 -3.68
N LYS A 101 10.98 8.75 -2.93
CA LYS A 101 10.88 10.19 -3.20
C LYS A 101 11.27 10.58 -4.62
N SER A 102 12.26 9.90 -5.20
CA SER A 102 12.57 9.95 -6.64
C SER A 102 13.47 8.78 -7.06
N ALA A 103 13.71 8.65 -8.36
CA ALA A 103 14.68 7.69 -8.92
C ALA A 103 16.13 7.87 -8.41
N THR A 104 16.47 9.04 -7.84
CA THR A 104 17.81 9.35 -7.30
C THR A 104 17.85 9.50 -5.79
N ASP A 105 16.69 9.64 -5.15
CA ASP A 105 16.51 9.70 -3.70
C ASP A 105 15.59 8.55 -3.31
N LEU A 106 16.20 7.38 -3.08
CA LEU A 106 15.50 6.14 -2.76
C LEU A 106 15.06 6.09 -1.29
N SER A 107 14.55 7.20 -0.75
CA SER A 107 13.99 7.26 0.61
C SER A 107 12.47 7.14 0.59
N VAL A 108 11.92 6.44 1.58
CA VAL A 108 10.47 6.26 1.81
C VAL A 108 10.13 6.48 3.28
N GLY A 109 8.95 7.03 3.55
CA GLY A 109 8.47 7.20 4.93
C GLY A 109 8.02 5.87 5.54
N ARG A 110 8.11 5.76 6.87
CA ARG A 110 7.61 4.60 7.61
C ARG A 110 6.12 4.32 7.37
N ASP A 111 5.32 5.39 7.25
CA ASP A 111 3.89 5.28 7.03
C ASP A 111 3.58 4.66 5.65
N ASP A 112 4.36 5.00 4.62
CA ASP A 112 4.23 4.44 3.27
C ASP A 112 4.64 2.96 3.24
N VAL A 113 5.69 2.61 3.98
CA VAL A 113 6.11 1.21 4.17
C VAL A 113 5.01 0.42 4.88
N ASN A 114 4.36 0.98 5.90
CA ASN A 114 3.28 0.30 6.58
C ASN A 114 2.07 0.09 5.66
N PHE A 115 1.72 1.09 4.86
CA PHE A 115 0.68 0.94 3.84
C PHE A 115 1.00 -0.19 2.86
N ALA A 116 2.24 -0.27 2.36
CA ALA A 116 2.69 -1.36 1.50
C ALA A 116 2.57 -2.73 2.18
N ARG A 117 2.92 -2.84 3.47
CA ARG A 117 2.78 -4.09 4.24
C ARG A 117 1.33 -4.52 4.42
N ILE A 118 0.39 -3.58 4.51
CA ILE A 118 -1.05 -3.91 4.57
C ILE A 118 -1.49 -4.59 3.27
N VAL A 119 -1.07 -4.07 2.11
CA VAL A 119 -1.59 -4.52 0.81
C VAL A 119 -0.75 -5.61 0.13
N ASP A 120 0.48 -5.84 0.58
CA ASP A 120 1.36 -6.89 0.07
C ASP A 120 1.00 -8.25 0.70
N VAL A 121 0.22 -9.05 -0.02
CA VAL A 121 -0.21 -10.39 0.43
C VAL A 121 0.97 -11.37 0.53
N GLY A 122 2.06 -11.11 -0.20
CA GLY A 122 3.27 -11.92 -0.14
C GLY A 122 4.07 -11.79 1.16
N GLY A 123 3.85 -10.71 1.92
CA GLY A 123 4.58 -10.42 3.15
C GLY A 123 6.09 -10.20 2.93
N ARG A 124 6.49 -9.66 1.77
CA ARG A 124 7.90 -9.56 1.35
C ARG A 124 8.43 -8.13 1.25
N VAL A 125 7.64 -7.13 1.66
CA VAL A 125 8.02 -5.71 1.58
C VAL A 125 9.43 -5.45 2.11
N ASP A 126 9.77 -5.93 3.32
CA ASP A 126 11.06 -5.62 3.95
C ASP A 126 12.25 -6.25 3.21
N GLU A 127 12.08 -7.49 2.72
CA GLU A 127 13.09 -8.16 1.89
C GLU A 127 13.35 -7.36 0.62
N TYR A 128 12.29 -6.91 -0.04
CA TYR A 128 12.40 -6.24 -1.34
C TYR A 128 12.81 -4.77 -1.23
N LEU A 129 12.47 -4.07 -0.14
CA LEU A 129 13.06 -2.76 0.17
C LEU A 129 14.60 -2.86 0.23
N ALA A 130 15.13 -3.87 0.92
CA ALA A 130 16.57 -4.09 1.01
C ALA A 130 17.19 -4.44 -0.34
N ARG A 131 16.54 -5.32 -1.13
CA ARG A 131 17.00 -5.71 -2.48
C ARG A 131 16.95 -4.57 -3.50
N SER A 132 16.02 -3.63 -3.33
CA SER A 132 15.91 -2.42 -4.16
C SER A 132 16.75 -1.24 -3.65
N HIS A 133 17.49 -1.42 -2.55
CA HIS A 133 18.28 -0.37 -1.90
C HIS A 133 17.44 0.86 -1.48
N ILE A 134 16.16 0.64 -1.16
CA ILE A 134 15.27 1.68 -0.65
C ILE A 134 15.51 1.84 0.86
N VAL A 135 15.69 3.09 1.29
CA VAL A 135 15.97 3.47 2.67
C VAL A 135 14.70 3.99 3.33
N VAL A 136 14.38 3.45 4.50
CA VAL A 136 13.26 3.93 5.31
C VAL A 136 13.72 5.08 6.20
N VAL A 137 13.04 6.22 6.16
CA VAL A 137 13.35 7.43 6.94
C VAL A 137 12.27 7.76 7.98
#